data_AF-A0AAW1CW22-F1
#
_entry.id   AF-A0AAW1CW22-F1
#
_cell.length_a   1.000
_cell.length_b   1.000
_cell.length_c   1.000
_cell.angle_alpha   90.00
_cell.angle_beta   90.00
_cell.angle_gamma   90.00
#
_symmetry.space_group_name_H-M   'P 1'
#
loop_
_entity.id
_entity.type
_entity.pdbx_description
1 polymer ?
#
loop_
_entity_poly.entity_id
_entity_poly.type
_entity_poly.pdbx_seq_one_letter_code
_entity_poly.pdbx_strand_id
1 'polypeptide(L)'
;MCVLAFSDDLEYWGVDELYLESCCQHKYHQRKEHVHEEMRKEAESLRQRDEEEFGEGKCAYYQQFLWDLLEKPTTSIAARVGTL
;
A
#
# COMPACT_ATOMS: atom_id res chain seq x y z
N MET A 1 14.45 2.77 -16.64
CA MET A 1 13.35 3.74 -16.73
C MET A 1 12.22 3.27 -15.81
N CYS A 2 11.82 4.10 -14.85
CA CYS A 2 10.66 3.84 -13.99
C CYS A 2 9.38 4.16 -14.77
N VAL A 3 8.40 3.25 -14.75
CA VAL A 3 7.16 3.43 -15.53
C VAL A 3 6.20 4.42 -14.88
N LEU A 4 6.23 4.53 -13.54
CA LEU A 4 5.40 5.48 -12.80
C LEU A 4 5.87 6.91 -13.05
N ALA A 5 7.18 7.16 -12.86
CA ALA A 5 7.76 8.47 -13.15
C ALA A 5 7.56 8.89 -14.62
N PHE A 6 7.61 7.94 -15.55
CA PHE A 6 7.33 8.24 -16.95
C PHE A 6 5.86 8.57 -17.21
N SER A 7 4.92 7.92 -16.51
CA SER A 7 3.50 8.29 -16.56
C SER A 7 3.29 9.72 -16.06
N ASP A 8 3.97 10.10 -14.96
CA ASP A 8 3.91 11.46 -14.41
C ASP A 8 4.50 12.48 -15.39
N ASP A 9 5.60 12.15 -16.06
CA ASP A 9 6.18 12.98 -17.10
C ASP A 9 5.19 13.19 -18.26
N LEU A 10 4.54 12.13 -18.75
CA LEU A 10 3.54 12.22 -19.83
C LEU A 10 2.37 13.13 -19.45
N GLU A 11 1.87 13.01 -18.22
CA GLU A 11 0.80 13.87 -17.70
C GLU A 11 1.25 15.33 -17.58
N TYR A 12 2.45 15.58 -17.04
CA TYR A 12 3.02 16.91 -16.93
C TYR A 12 3.18 17.60 -18.30
N TRP A 13 3.61 16.86 -19.32
CA TRP A 13 3.75 17.37 -20.69
C TRP A 13 2.43 17.35 -21.48
N GLY A 14 1.35 16.80 -20.92
CA GLY A 14 0.04 16.69 -21.58
C GLY A 14 0.03 15.76 -22.79
N VAL A 15 0.91 14.76 -22.82
CA VAL A 15 1.02 13.78 -23.91
C VAL A 15 0.17 12.57 -23.58
N ASP A 16 -0.87 12.31 -24.38
CA ASP A 16 -1.67 11.10 -24.25
C ASP A 16 -0.84 9.86 -24.61
N GLU A 17 -0.97 8.80 -23.82
CA GLU A 17 -0.32 7.51 -24.02
C GLU A 17 -0.67 6.87 -25.39
N LEU A 18 -1.82 7.24 -25.97
CA LEU A 18 -2.24 6.84 -27.30
C LEU A 18 -1.30 7.37 -28.41
N TYR A 19 -0.62 8.50 -28.17
CA TYR A 19 0.30 9.11 -29.13
C TYR A 19 1.72 8.51 -29.10
N LEU A 20 1.98 7.52 -28.23
CA LEU A 20 3.23 6.77 -28.26
C LEU A 20 3.30 5.90 -29.53
N GLU A 21 4.48 5.83 -30.12
CA GLU A 21 4.76 4.90 -31.23
C GLU A 21 4.44 3.46 -30.83
N SER A 22 3.93 2.66 -31.78
CA SER A 22 3.45 1.29 -31.53
C SER A 22 4.43 0.40 -30.77
N CYS A 23 5.73 0.49 -31.08
CA CYS A 23 6.78 -0.29 -30.41
C CYS A 23 7.02 0.12 -28.95
N CYS A 24 6.73 1.37 -28.59
CA CYS A 24 6.91 1.92 -27.26
C CYS A 24 5.64 1.77 -26.42
N GLN A 25 4.49 1.99 -27.05
CA GLN A 25 3.17 1.90 -26.42
C GLN A 25 2.94 0.52 -25.80
N HIS A 26 3.12 -0.56 -26.57
CA HIS A 26 2.93 -1.92 -26.06
C HIS A 26 3.84 -2.22 -24.85
N LYS A 27 5.12 -1.85 -24.97
CA LYS A 27 6.11 -2.05 -23.91
C LYS A 27 5.79 -1.24 -22.65
N TYR A 28 5.32 -0.01 -22.82
CA TYR A 28 4.93 0.87 -21.74
C TYR A 28 3.72 0.31 -21.00
N HIS A 29 2.62 -0.01 -21.70
CA HIS A 29 1.42 -0.57 -21.07
C HIS A 29 1.71 -1.89 -20.38
N GLN A 30 2.46 -2.80 -21.01
CA GLN A 30 2.83 -4.07 -20.37
C GLN A 30 3.57 -3.85 -19.04
N ARG A 31 4.51 -2.90 -19.00
CA ARG A 31 5.28 -2.60 -17.79
C ARG A 31 4.44 -1.86 -16.75
N LYS A 32 3.57 -0.96 -17.17
CA LYS A 32 2.67 -0.18 -16.30
C LYS A 32 1.70 -1.13 -15.59
N GLU A 33 1.00 -1.97 -16.35
CA GLU A 33 0.07 -2.97 -15.83
C GLU A 33 0.77 -3.94 -14.85
N HIS A 34 1.95 -4.45 -15.21
CA HIS A 34 2.72 -5.32 -14.31
C HIS A 34 3.04 -4.65 -12.97
N VAL A 35 3.49 -3.40 -12.99
CA VAL A 35 3.83 -2.69 -11.74
C VAL A 35 2.58 -2.39 -10.92
N HIS A 36 1.47 -1.98 -11.55
CA HIS A 36 0.21 -1.76 -10.83
C HIS A 36 -0.31 -3.03 -10.17
N GLU A 37 -0.21 -4.16 -10.86
CA GLU A 37 -0.64 -5.45 -10.32
C GLU A 37 0.23 -5.89 -9.14
N GLU A 38 1.55 -5.71 -9.22
CA GLU A 38 2.45 -6.01 -8.09
C GLU A 38 2.18 -5.08 -6.90
N MET A 39 1.95 -3.78 -7.13
CA MET A 39 1.54 -2.84 -6.07
C MET A 39 0.23 -3.25 -5.41
N ARG A 40 -0.75 -3.71 -6.19
CA ARG A 40 -2.03 -4.20 -5.66
C ARG A 40 -1.81 -5.42 -4.75
N LYS A 41 -0.99 -6.38 -5.18
CA LYS A 41 -0.64 -7.56 -4.39
C LYS A 41 0.12 -7.19 -3.11
N GLU A 42 1.06 -6.26 -3.17
CA GLU A 42 1.76 -5.78 -1.98
C GLU A 42 0.80 -5.11 -0.99
N ALA A 43 -0.13 -4.27 -1.48
CA ALA A 43 -1.15 -3.65 -0.64
C ALA A 43 -2.07 -4.69 0.01
N GLU A 44 -2.47 -5.74 -0.70
CA GLU A 44 -3.26 -6.85 -0.15
C GLU A 44 -2.46 -7.67 0.88
N SER A 45 -1.19 -7.96 0.58
CA SER A 45 -0.29 -8.69 1.49
C SER A 45 -0.03 -7.91 2.78
N LEU A 46 0.13 -6.59 2.72
CA LEU A 46 0.27 -5.74 3.90
C LEU A 46 -0.99 -5.79 4.76
N ARG A 47 -2.18 -5.68 4.15
CA ARG A 47 -3.45 -5.78 4.87
C ARG A 47 -3.64 -7.14 5.56
N GLN A 48 -3.24 -8.23 4.91
CA GLN A 48 -3.31 -9.57 5.51
C GLN A 48 -2.33 -9.71 6.69
N ARG A 49 -1.18 -9.03 6.64
CA ARG A 49 -0.20 -9.04 7.72
C ARG A 49 -0.65 -8.26 8.96
N ASP A 50 -1.56 -7.31 8.79
CA ASP A 50 -2.16 -6.53 9.89
C ASP A 50 -3.26 -7.31 10.65
N GLU A 51 -3.69 -8.47 10.15
CA GLU A 51 -4.60 -9.37 10.87
C GLU A 51 -3.84 -10.10 11.99
N GLU A 52 -3.87 -9.52 13.18
CA GLU A 52 -3.27 -10.11 14.38
C GLU A 52 -4.17 -11.22 14.95
N GLU A 53 -3.68 -12.45 14.92
CA GLU A 53 -4.36 -13.61 15.52
C GLU A 53 -4.04 -13.70 17.02
N PHE A 54 -4.92 -13.17 17.86
CA PHE A 54 -4.88 -13.41 19.30
C PHE A 54 -5.71 -14.66 19.62
N GLY A 55 -5.17 -15.59 20.41
CA GLY A 55 -5.84 -16.85 20.77
C GLY A 55 -7.09 -16.66 21.65
N GLU A 56 -7.70 -17.76 22.11
CA GLU A 56 -8.90 -17.68 22.96
C GLU A 56 -8.57 -17.59 24.46
N GLY A 57 -9.31 -16.74 25.20
CA GLY A 57 -9.28 -16.67 26.65
C GLY A 57 -8.97 -15.29 27.23
N LYS A 58 -8.95 -15.18 28.57
CA LYS A 58 -8.79 -13.90 29.28
C LYS A 58 -7.43 -13.23 29.04
N CYS A 59 -6.35 -14.00 28.89
CA CYS A 59 -5.02 -13.44 28.64
C CYS A 59 -4.90 -12.82 27.24
N ALA A 60 -5.56 -13.41 26.24
CA ALA A 60 -5.57 -12.89 24.88
C ALA A 60 -6.23 -11.50 24.80
N TYR A 61 -7.30 -11.28 25.57
CA TYR A 61 -7.94 -9.96 25.67
C TYR A 61 -6.98 -8.88 26.20
N TYR A 62 -6.24 -9.16 27.27
CA TYR A 62 -5.27 -8.20 27.80
C TYR A 62 -4.07 -7.99 26.87
N GLN A 63 -3.63 -9.04 26.16
CA GLN A 63 -2.58 -8.94 25.15
C GLN A 63 -3.01 -8.03 24.00
N GLN A 64 -4.22 -8.23 23.46
CA GLN A 64 -4.77 -7.38 22.42
C GLN A 64 -4.92 -5.93 22.90
N PHE A 65 -5.44 -5.70 24.11
CA PHE A 65 -5.57 -4.36 24.66
C PHE A 65 -4.23 -3.62 24.78
N LEU A 66 -3.19 -4.31 25.29
CA LEU A 66 -1.84 -3.72 25.40
C LEU A 66 -1.22 -3.48 24.04
N TRP A 67 -1.42 -4.40 23.10
CA TRP A 67 -0.92 -4.28 21.74
C TRP A 67 -1.57 -3.09 21.01
N ASP A 68 -2.90 -2.98 21.05
CA ASP A 68 -3.64 -1.86 20.47
C ASP A 68 -3.19 -0.51 21.05
N LEU A 69 -2.87 -0.48 22.34
CA LEU A 69 -2.39 0.73 23.03
C LEU A 69 -0.99 1.15 22.59
N LEU A 70 -0.10 0.19 22.28
CA LEU A 70 1.31 0.45 21.99
C LEU A 70 1.61 0.59 20.49
N GLU A 71 1.03 -0.29 19.67
CA GLU A 71 1.39 -0.42 18.25
C GLU A 71 0.44 0.35 17.32
N LYS A 72 -0.78 0.63 17.78
CA LYS A 72 -1.82 1.28 16.97
C LYS A 72 -2.21 2.62 17.60
N PRO A 73 -1.48 3.71 17.32
CA PRO A 73 -1.70 5.01 17.96
C PRO A 73 -3.14 5.53 17.80
N THR A 74 -3.86 5.12 16.76
CA THR A 74 -5.23 5.58 16.48
C THR A 74 -6.33 4.85 17.24
N THR A 75 -6.05 3.76 17.96
CA THR A 75 -7.07 2.94 18.66
C THR A 75 -7.68 3.64 19.88
N SER A 76 -6.94 4.54 20.53
CA SER A 76 -7.41 5.24 21.73
C SER A 76 -6.71 6.59 21.93
N ILE A 77 -7.30 7.45 22.76
CA ILE A 77 -6.69 8.74 23.13
C ILE A 77 -5.36 8.53 23.86
N ALA A 78 -5.29 7.52 24.73
CA ALA A 78 -4.07 7.16 25.45
C ALA A 78 -2.96 6.71 24.48
N ALA A 79 -3.29 5.89 23.49
CA ALA A 79 -2.37 5.48 22.44
C ALA A 79 -1.84 6.69 21.66
N ARG A 80 -2.73 7.57 21.20
CA ARG A 80 -2.34 8.80 20.46
C ARG A 80 -1.40 9.70 21.23
N VAL A 81 -1.61 9.83 22.55
CA VAL A 81 -0.79 10.70 23.40
C VAL A 81 0.54 10.05 23.76
N GLY A 82 0.60 8.72 23.88
CA GLY A 82 1.84 7.99 24.15
C GLY A 82 2.83 7.93 22.97
N THR A 83 2.35 8.13 21.74
CA THR A 83 3.16 8.11 20.51
C THR A 83 3.54 9.50 19.98
N LEU A 84 3.11 10.58 20.66
CA LEU A 84 3.54 11.97 20.39
C LEU A 84 4.93 12.24 20.98
#